data_AF-A0A1C1A790-F1
#
_entry.id   AF-A0A1C1A790-F1
#
_cell.length_a   1.000
_cell.length_b   1.000
_cell.length_c   1.000
_cell.angle_alpha   90.00
_cell.angle_beta   90.00
_cell.angle_gamma   90.00
#
_symmetry.space_group_name_H-M   'P 1'
#
loop_
_entity.id
_entity.type
_entity.pdbx_description
1 polymer ?
#
loop_
_entity_poly.entity_id
_entity_poly.type
_entity_poly.pdbx_seq_one_letter_code
_entity_poly.pdbx_strand_id
1 'polypeptide(L)'
;MKQAKVRDDIVVPAIFAIYIYAVFKIILFKFDSIDITFLWHQLQRGLEYPGYFKNRLQLANFTPFESISMNIERLTNHDVINLFGNIALFIPFGILLLLMSHNRRMTLSGIFMRSLGLSLSLECLQLVFSMGSFDVDDLILNVSGGILGYGIYKLMGRNNMPDSDSPSGHPSRFASFS
;
A
#
# COMPACT_ATOMS: atom_id res chain seq x y z
N MET A 1 -29.67 13.59 -1.22
CA MET A 1 -28.87 12.34 -1.16
C MET A 1 -28.09 12.03 -2.45
N LYS A 2 -28.67 12.19 -3.66
CA LYS A 2 -27.96 11.95 -4.94
C LYS A 2 -26.69 12.81 -5.14
N GLN A 3 -26.76 14.10 -4.82
CA GLN A 3 -25.63 15.04 -4.98
C GLN A 3 -24.40 14.70 -4.12
N ALA A 4 -24.62 14.27 -2.86
CA ALA A 4 -23.52 13.85 -1.97
C ALA A 4 -22.84 12.57 -2.48
N LYS A 5 -23.63 11.62 -3.00
CA LYS A 5 -23.12 10.37 -3.57
C LYS A 5 -22.27 10.61 -4.82
N VAL A 6 -22.74 11.44 -5.75
CA VAL A 6 -22.00 11.81 -6.97
C VAL A 6 -20.69 12.52 -6.63
N ARG A 7 -20.67 13.36 -5.59
CA ARG A 7 -19.45 14.02 -5.12
C ARG A 7 -18.43 13.00 -4.60
N ASP A 8 -18.86 12.04 -3.79
CA ASP A 8 -17.95 11.02 -3.24
C ASP A 8 -17.40 10.09 -4.35
N ASP A 9 -18.21 9.80 -5.38
CA ASP A 9 -17.83 9.02 -6.56
C ASP A 9 -16.70 9.68 -7.39
N ILE A 10 -16.45 10.99 -7.22
CA ILE A 10 -15.41 11.74 -7.93
C ILE A 10 -14.26 12.11 -6.99
N VAL A 11 -14.57 12.56 -5.78
CA VAL A 11 -13.57 13.06 -4.83
C VAL A 11 -12.65 11.94 -4.35
N VAL A 12 -13.19 10.77 -4.00
CA VAL A 12 -12.36 9.66 -3.50
C VAL A 12 -11.39 9.15 -4.58
N PRO A 13 -11.80 8.90 -5.83
CA PRO A 13 -10.86 8.57 -6.90
C PRO A 13 -9.83 9.67 -7.19
N ALA A 14 -10.22 10.95 -7.12
CA ALA A 14 -9.27 12.06 -7.31
C ALA A 14 -8.19 12.09 -6.22
N ILE A 15 -8.60 11.94 -4.95
CA ILE A 15 -7.65 11.83 -3.82
C ILE A 15 -6.74 10.62 -4.01
N PHE A 16 -7.29 9.48 -4.41
CA PHE A 16 -6.51 8.28 -4.66
C PHE A 16 -5.50 8.48 -5.80
N ALA A 17 -5.88 9.15 -6.90
CA ALA A 17 -4.98 9.43 -8.01
C ALA A 17 -3.83 10.36 -7.59
N ILE A 18 -4.12 11.43 -6.84
CA ILE A 18 -3.11 12.33 -6.27
C ILE A 18 -2.18 11.57 -5.34
N TYR A 19 -2.74 10.70 -4.50
CA TYR A 19 -1.97 9.86 -3.58
C TYR A 19 -1.06 8.88 -4.34
N ILE A 20 -1.54 8.19 -5.37
CA ILE A 20 -0.73 7.29 -6.19
C ILE A 20 0.42 8.06 -6.87
N TYR A 21 0.16 9.26 -7.39
CA TYR A 21 1.22 10.12 -7.91
C TYR A 21 2.27 10.46 -6.84
N ALA A 22 1.84 10.79 -5.62
CA ALA A 22 2.76 11.07 -4.52
C ALA A 22 3.60 9.84 -4.13
N VAL A 23 2.99 8.66 -4.00
CA VAL A 23 3.68 7.39 -3.71
C VAL A 23 4.70 7.08 -4.80
N PHE A 24 4.29 7.16 -6.07
CA PHE A 24 5.19 6.96 -7.21
C PHE A 24 6.38 7.92 -7.16
N LYS A 25 6.12 9.21 -6.92
CA LYS A 25 7.17 10.22 -6.83
C LYS A 25 8.13 9.94 -5.67
N ILE A 26 7.61 9.61 -4.49
CA ILE A 26 8.42 9.35 -3.29
C ILE A 26 9.30 8.11 -3.48
N ILE A 27 8.73 7.00 -3.99
CA ILE A 27 9.46 5.74 -4.13
C ILE A 27 10.48 5.79 -5.27
N LEU A 28 10.13 6.37 -6.42
CA LEU A 28 11.06 6.45 -7.55
C LEU A 28 12.13 7.53 -7.37
N PHE A 29 11.77 8.70 -6.83
CA PHE A 29 12.66 9.86 -6.80
C PHE A 29 13.14 10.23 -5.39
N LYS A 30 12.74 9.53 -4.33
CA LYS A 30 13.18 9.80 -2.94
C LYS A 30 13.11 11.29 -2.55
N PHE A 31 12.04 11.98 -2.95
CA PHE A 31 11.78 13.42 -2.78
C PHE A 31 12.53 14.38 -3.72
N ASP A 32 13.39 13.88 -4.60
CA ASP A 32 14.04 14.69 -5.64
C ASP A 32 13.05 15.11 -6.76
N SER A 33 13.50 16.04 -7.59
CA SER A 33 12.77 16.50 -8.77
C SER A 33 12.75 15.43 -9.87
N ILE A 34 11.62 15.34 -10.57
CA ILE A 34 11.49 14.45 -11.72
C ILE A 34 12.29 15.03 -12.90
N ASP A 35 13.43 14.43 -13.22
CA ASP A 35 14.20 14.74 -14.42
C ASP A 35 13.82 13.80 -15.56
N ILE A 36 13.01 14.30 -16.48
CA ILE A 36 12.51 13.54 -17.63
C ILE A 36 13.65 13.21 -18.61
N THR A 37 14.61 14.12 -18.76
CA THR A 37 15.76 13.91 -19.64
C THR A 37 16.62 12.76 -19.12
N PHE A 38 16.84 12.72 -17.81
CA PHE A 38 17.52 11.59 -17.16
C PHE A 38 16.77 10.27 -17.36
N LEU A 39 15.44 10.23 -17.11
CA LEU A 39 14.61 9.04 -17.34
C LEU A 39 14.73 8.52 -18.78
N TRP A 40 14.69 9.43 -19.75
CA TRP A 40 14.79 9.09 -21.16
C TRP A 40 16.15 8.48 -21.50
N HIS A 41 17.24 9.07 -21.01
CA HIS A 41 18.57 8.51 -21.17
C HIS A 41 18.72 7.14 -20.51
N GLN A 42 18.11 6.93 -19.35
CA GLN A 42 18.13 5.62 -18.69
C GLN A 42 17.40 4.55 -19.49
N LEU A 43 16.22 4.89 -20.01
CA LEU A 43 15.45 3.99 -20.86
C LEU A 43 16.21 3.63 -22.15
N GLN A 44 16.79 4.62 -22.82
CA GLN A 44 17.60 4.41 -24.03
C GLN A 44 18.79 3.48 -23.75
N ARG A 45 19.53 3.72 -22.67
CA ARG A 45 20.68 2.87 -22.29
C ARG A 45 20.27 1.42 -21.99
N GLY A 46 19.12 1.23 -21.33
CA GLY A 46 18.58 -0.10 -21.07
C GLY A 46 18.19 -0.87 -22.33
N LEU A 47 17.70 -0.18 -23.36
CA LEU A 47 17.32 -0.78 -24.64
C LEU A 47 18.52 -1.03 -25.57
N GLU A 48 19.51 -0.13 -25.57
CA GLU A 48 20.68 -0.22 -26.45
C GLU A 48 21.70 -1.26 -25.96
N TYR A 49 21.84 -1.42 -24.63
CA TYR A 49 22.81 -2.33 -24.02
C TYR A 49 22.09 -3.39 -23.16
N PRO A 50 21.75 -4.58 -23.70
CA PRO A 50 21.06 -5.62 -22.93
C PRO A 50 21.86 -6.11 -21.72
N GLY A 51 23.20 -5.95 -21.73
CA GLY A 51 24.05 -6.21 -20.57
C GLY A 51 23.81 -5.27 -19.39
N TYR A 52 23.25 -4.07 -19.62
CA TYR A 52 22.91 -3.12 -18.58
C TYR A 52 21.84 -3.68 -17.64
N PHE A 53 20.74 -4.19 -18.20
CA PHE A 53 19.69 -4.85 -17.42
C PHE A 53 20.21 -6.05 -16.63
N LYS A 54 21.09 -6.87 -17.24
CA LYS A 54 21.69 -8.02 -16.55
C LYS A 54 22.47 -7.58 -15.31
N ASN A 55 23.28 -6.53 -15.42
CA ASN A 55 24.02 -5.98 -14.28
C ASN A 55 23.08 -5.44 -13.19
N ARG A 56 21.97 -4.79 -13.57
CA ARG A 56 20.96 -4.32 -12.59
C ARG A 56 20.26 -5.47 -11.87
N LEU A 57 19.93 -6.54 -12.58
CA LEU A 57 19.36 -7.75 -11.99
C LEU A 57 20.33 -8.44 -11.03
N GLN A 58 21.64 -8.38 -11.28
CA GLN A 58 22.65 -8.92 -10.35
C GLN A 58 22.76 -8.10 -9.06
N LEU A 59 22.40 -6.82 -9.09
CA LEU A 59 22.35 -5.93 -7.92
C LEU A 59 21.00 -5.97 -7.21
N ALA A 60 20.01 -6.68 -7.76
CA ALA A 60 18.70 -6.82 -7.14
C ALA A 60 18.76 -7.84 -6.00
N ASN A 61 18.12 -7.51 -4.88
CA ASN A 61 17.93 -8.45 -3.79
C ASN A 61 16.68 -9.29 -4.06
N PHE A 62 16.88 -10.56 -4.41
CA PHE A 62 15.80 -11.53 -4.55
C PHE A 62 15.64 -12.44 -3.33
N THR A 63 16.50 -12.29 -2.32
CA THR A 63 16.47 -13.10 -1.11
C THR A 63 15.57 -12.41 -0.08
N PRO A 64 14.43 -13.03 0.28
CA PRO A 64 13.56 -12.47 1.31
C PRO A 64 14.29 -12.38 2.65
N PHE A 65 14.02 -11.31 3.37
CA PHE A 65 14.52 -10.92 4.68
C PHE A 65 16.01 -10.56 4.76
N GLU A 66 16.75 -10.55 3.65
CA GLU A 66 18.17 -10.19 3.64
C GLU A 66 18.37 -8.70 3.97
N SER A 67 17.72 -7.82 3.22
CA SER A 67 17.79 -6.37 3.41
C SER A 67 17.17 -5.93 4.74
N ILE A 68 16.06 -6.54 5.16
CA ILE A 68 15.44 -6.28 6.46
C ILE A 68 16.42 -6.63 7.59
N SER A 69 17.06 -7.80 7.52
CA SER A 69 18.00 -8.24 8.55
C SER A 69 19.21 -7.30 8.61
N MET A 70 19.80 -6.98 7.46
CA MET A 70 20.90 -6.00 7.40
C MET A 70 20.50 -4.63 7.95
N ASN A 71 19.31 -4.14 7.61
CA ASN A 71 18.80 -2.85 8.08
C ASN A 71 18.58 -2.84 9.60
N ILE A 72 18.09 -3.96 10.16
CA ILE A 72 17.89 -4.13 11.60
C ILE A 72 19.22 -4.33 12.35
N GLU A 73 20.24 -4.90 11.71
CA GLU A 73 21.56 -5.03 12.33
C GLU A 73 22.33 -3.71 12.35
N ARG A 74 22.23 -2.92 11.27
CA ARG A 74 22.96 -1.65 11.13
C ARG A 74 22.26 -0.48 11.82
N LEU A 75 20.92 -0.48 11.85
CA LEU A 75 20.06 0.55 12.48
C LEU A 75 20.47 1.98 12.16
N THR A 76 20.91 2.26 10.93
CA THR A 76 21.17 3.66 10.56
C THR A 76 19.84 4.40 10.39
N ASN A 77 19.86 5.73 10.50
CA ASN A 77 18.66 6.55 10.28
C ASN A 77 18.02 6.27 8.92
N HIS A 78 18.83 6.04 7.89
CA HIS A 78 18.34 5.74 6.54
C HIS A 78 17.64 4.37 6.48
N ASP A 79 18.19 3.36 7.15
CA ASP A 79 17.65 2.00 7.14
C ASP A 79 16.31 1.93 7.88
N VAL A 80 16.22 2.63 9.01
CA VAL A 80 14.96 2.79 9.77
C VAL A 80 13.91 3.52 8.92
N ILE A 81 14.30 4.61 8.24
CA ILE A 81 13.38 5.36 7.37
C ILE A 81 12.92 4.49 6.19
N ASN A 82 13.77 3.64 5.60
CA ASN A 82 13.35 2.74 4.52
C ASN A 82 12.34 1.70 5.04
N LEU A 83 12.66 1.04 6.16
CA LEU A 83 11.82 -0.01 6.76
C LEU A 83 10.43 0.54 7.11
N PHE A 84 10.37 1.60 7.91
CA PHE A 84 9.12 2.19 8.36
C PHE A 84 8.44 3.02 7.28
N GLY A 85 9.22 3.68 6.41
CA GLY A 85 8.70 4.49 5.31
C GLY A 85 7.92 3.67 4.31
N ASN A 86 8.43 2.50 3.90
CA ASN A 86 7.73 1.61 2.98
C ASN A 86 6.40 1.12 3.57
N ILE A 87 6.39 0.68 4.83
CA ILE A 87 5.15 0.32 5.54
C ILE A 87 4.19 1.53 5.63
N ALA A 88 4.68 2.67 6.10
CA ALA A 88 3.87 3.86 6.36
C ALA A 88 3.26 4.43 5.07
N LEU A 89 3.99 4.38 3.95
CA LEU A 89 3.49 4.81 2.65
C LEU A 89 2.31 3.96 2.20
N PHE A 90 2.31 2.65 2.44
CA PHE A 90 1.23 1.76 1.98
C PHE A 90 0.03 1.64 2.95
N ILE A 91 0.12 2.13 4.19
CA ILE A 91 -1.03 2.18 5.10
C ILE A 91 -2.19 2.98 4.51
N PRO A 92 -2.01 4.24 4.05
CA PRO A 92 -3.06 5.00 3.37
C PRO A 92 -3.60 4.30 2.11
N PHE A 93 -2.75 3.58 1.36
CA PHE A 93 -3.19 2.81 0.19
C PHE A 93 -4.24 1.77 0.56
N GLY A 94 -3.99 0.98 1.60
CA GLY A 94 -4.93 -0.02 2.10
C GLY A 94 -6.27 0.59 2.53
N ILE A 95 -6.23 1.74 3.19
CA ILE A 95 -7.44 2.49 3.63
C ILE A 95 -8.22 3.02 2.43
N LEU A 96 -7.54 3.72 1.51
CA LEU A 96 -8.17 4.35 0.35
C LEU A 96 -8.77 3.32 -0.62
N LEU A 97 -8.12 2.16 -0.79
CA LEU A 97 -8.67 1.06 -1.57
C LEU A 97 -10.02 0.56 -1.03
N LEU A 98 -10.20 0.54 0.29
CA LEU A 98 -11.47 0.17 0.90
C LEU A 98 -12.53 1.24 0.71
N LEU A 99 -12.14 2.51 0.79
CA LEU A 99 -13.02 3.64 0.54
C LEU A 99 -13.50 3.68 -0.92
N MET A 100 -12.65 3.29 -1.88
CA MET A 100 -13.02 3.16 -3.29
C MET A 100 -13.88 1.93 -3.60
N SER A 101 -13.85 0.89 -2.76
CA SER A 101 -14.68 -0.29 -2.96
C SER A 101 -16.15 0.08 -2.73
N HIS A 102 -16.98 0.00 -3.79
CA HIS A 102 -18.40 0.39 -3.79
C HIS A 102 -19.21 -0.20 -2.61
N ASN A 103 -18.82 -1.37 -2.09
CA ASN A 103 -19.46 -2.02 -0.94
C ASN A 103 -18.54 -2.11 0.29
N ARG A 104 -17.33 -1.54 0.26
CA ARG A 104 -16.30 -1.68 1.33
C ARG A 104 -16.01 -3.14 1.72
N ARG A 105 -16.31 -4.07 0.81
CA ARG A 105 -16.23 -5.53 0.99
C ARG A 105 -14.95 -6.13 0.42
N MET A 106 -13.93 -5.30 0.20
CA MET A 106 -12.67 -5.81 -0.31
C MET A 106 -12.07 -6.81 0.68
N THR A 107 -11.73 -7.99 0.18
CA THR A 107 -11.18 -9.08 0.98
C THR A 107 -9.70 -8.81 1.26
N LEU A 108 -9.16 -9.47 2.28
CA LEU A 108 -7.73 -9.42 2.59
C LEU A 108 -6.88 -9.83 1.38
N SER A 109 -7.27 -10.89 0.67
CA SER A 109 -6.63 -11.32 -0.58
C SER A 109 -6.66 -10.24 -1.66
N GLY A 110 -7.78 -9.50 -1.79
CA GLY A 110 -7.89 -8.39 -2.73
C GLY A 110 -6.94 -7.23 -2.43
N ILE A 111 -6.61 -6.98 -1.17
CA ILE A 111 -5.67 -5.93 -0.75
C ILE A 111 -4.24 -6.40 -0.93
N PHE A 112 -3.97 -7.65 -0.53
CA PHE A 112 -2.69 -8.29 -0.76
C PHE A 112 -2.31 -8.21 -2.24
N MET A 113 -3.19 -8.65 -3.16
CA MET A 113 -2.89 -8.67 -4.59
C MET A 113 -2.67 -7.27 -5.17
N ARG A 114 -3.44 -6.26 -4.72
CA ARG A 114 -3.27 -4.88 -5.19
C ARG A 114 -2.02 -4.23 -4.62
N SER A 115 -1.68 -4.50 -3.35
CA SER A 115 -0.47 -3.98 -2.72
C SER A 115 0.77 -4.62 -3.34
N LEU A 116 0.72 -5.94 -3.57
CA LEU A 116 1.79 -6.67 -4.26
C LEU A 116 1.95 -6.16 -5.69
N GLY A 117 0.86 -6.00 -6.45
CA GLY A 117 0.91 -5.51 -7.82
C GLY A 117 1.46 -4.09 -7.93
N LEU A 118 1.03 -3.17 -7.04
CA LEU A 118 1.57 -1.81 -7.00
C LEU A 118 3.04 -1.82 -6.62
N SER A 119 3.42 -2.51 -5.54
CA SER A 119 4.80 -2.57 -5.08
C SER A 119 5.71 -3.18 -6.14
N LEU A 120 5.30 -4.29 -6.76
CA LEU A 120 6.06 -4.93 -7.84
C LEU A 120 6.23 -4.01 -9.04
N SER A 121 5.20 -3.25 -9.39
CA SER A 121 5.31 -2.26 -10.46
C SER A 121 6.35 -1.18 -10.14
N LEU A 122 6.37 -0.69 -8.88
CA LEU A 122 7.33 0.33 -8.44
C LEU A 122 8.77 -0.19 -8.44
N GLU A 123 9.02 -1.38 -7.87
CA GLU A 123 10.34 -2.03 -7.89
C GLU A 123 10.84 -2.28 -9.33
N CYS A 124 9.95 -2.75 -10.22
CA CYS A 124 10.27 -2.92 -11.63
C CYS A 124 10.62 -1.59 -12.31
N LEU A 125 9.90 -0.51 -12.00
CA LEU A 125 10.20 0.81 -12.54
C LEU A 125 11.54 1.34 -12.03
N GLN A 126 11.89 1.13 -10.75
CA GLN A 126 13.19 1.49 -10.20
C GLN A 126 14.33 0.73 -10.91
N LEU A 127 14.10 -0.56 -11.21
CA LEU A 127 15.04 -1.37 -11.97
C LEU A 127 15.21 -0.85 -13.42
N VAL A 128 14.12 -0.59 -14.13
CA VAL A 128 14.12 -0.12 -15.53
C VAL A 128 14.76 1.26 -15.66
N PHE A 129 14.41 2.20 -14.79
CA PHE A 129 14.96 3.56 -14.81
C PHE A 129 16.29 3.69 -14.07
N SER A 130 16.79 2.59 -13.49
CA SER A 130 18.05 2.54 -12.75
C SER A 130 18.16 3.58 -11.63
N MET A 131 17.02 3.92 -11.03
CA MET A 131 16.89 4.84 -9.89
C MET A 131 17.10 4.14 -8.54
N GLY A 132 17.02 2.81 -8.52
CA GLY A 132 17.25 1.97 -7.35
C GLY A 132 17.57 0.53 -7.74
N SER A 133 17.75 -0.32 -6.74
CA SER A 133 17.79 -1.78 -6.89
C SER A 133 16.39 -2.33 -6.60
N PHE A 134 16.01 -3.37 -7.33
CA PHE A 134 14.83 -4.16 -6.97
C PHE A 134 15.10 -4.88 -5.65
N ASP A 135 14.20 -4.75 -4.67
CA ASP A 135 14.31 -5.43 -3.38
C ASP A 135 13.01 -6.16 -3.01
N VAL A 136 13.09 -7.49 -2.86
CA VAL A 136 11.95 -8.30 -2.42
C VAL A 136 11.45 -7.89 -1.03
N ASP A 137 12.32 -7.36 -0.19
CA ASP A 137 11.93 -6.93 1.16
C ASP A 137 11.04 -5.69 1.13
N ASP A 138 11.28 -4.78 0.19
CA ASP A 138 10.42 -3.62 -0.01
C ASP A 138 9.02 -4.04 -0.47
N LEU A 139 8.89 -5.12 -1.27
CA LEU A 139 7.59 -5.74 -1.56
C LEU A 139 6.89 -6.22 -0.29
N ILE A 140 7.63 -6.91 0.59
CA ILE A 140 7.08 -7.45 1.84
C ILE A 140 6.61 -6.31 2.75
N LEU A 141 7.42 -5.26 2.91
CA LEU A 141 7.10 -4.10 3.74
C LEU A 141 5.88 -3.34 3.21
N ASN A 142 5.83 -3.08 1.91
CA ASN A 142 4.72 -2.39 1.26
C ASN A 142 3.41 -3.19 1.35
N VAL A 143 3.45 -4.50 1.09
CA VAL A 143 2.29 -5.38 1.26
C VAL A 143 1.82 -5.40 2.72
N SER A 144 2.76 -5.43 3.67
CA SER A 144 2.46 -5.38 5.10
C SER A 144 1.78 -4.07 5.48
N GLY A 145 2.26 -2.93 4.97
CA GLY A 145 1.62 -1.63 5.12
C GLY A 145 0.18 -1.61 4.59
N GLY A 146 -0.06 -2.17 3.41
CA GLY A 146 -1.40 -2.28 2.84
C GLY A 146 -2.36 -3.12 3.69
N ILE A 147 -1.87 -4.23 4.25
CA ILE A 147 -2.64 -5.08 5.17
C ILE A 147 -2.90 -4.36 6.51
N LEU A 148 -1.94 -3.61 7.04
CA LEU A 148 -2.13 -2.81 8.25
C LEU A 148 -3.18 -1.71 8.03
N GLY A 149 -3.14 -1.01 6.89
CA GLY A 149 -4.15 -0.03 6.51
C GLY A 149 -5.55 -0.62 6.43
N TYR A 150 -5.69 -1.82 5.87
CA TYR A 150 -6.95 -2.58 5.90
C TYR A 150 -7.44 -2.85 7.31
N GLY A 151 -6.57 -3.35 8.18
CA GLY A 151 -6.88 -3.66 9.57
C GLY A 151 -7.36 -2.41 10.33
N ILE A 152 -6.61 -1.31 10.21
CA ILE A 152 -6.96 -0.01 10.82
C ILE A 152 -8.36 0.43 10.39
N TYR A 153 -8.65 0.42 9.09
CA TYR A 153 -9.96 0.83 8.59
C TYR A 153 -11.10 -0.06 9.12
N LYS A 154 -10.90 -1.38 9.16
CA LYS A 154 -11.89 -2.32 9.68
C LYS A 154 -12.14 -2.12 11.18
N LEU A 155 -11.10 -1.87 11.97
CA LEU A 155 -11.22 -1.59 13.40
C LEU A 155 -11.99 -0.28 13.65
N MET A 156 -11.68 0.78 12.90
CA MET A 156 -12.39 2.06 12.99
C MET A 156 -13.87 1.93 12.58
N GLY A 157 -14.17 1.11 11.56
CA GLY A 157 -15.53 0.85 11.11
C GLY A 157 -16.36 0.02 12.11
N ARG A 158 -15.71 -0.88 12.85
CA ARG A 158 -16.36 -1.75 13.85
C ARG A 158 -16.85 -0.97 15.08
N ASN A 159 -16.19 0.11 15.46
CA ASN A 159 -16.58 0.95 16.60
C ASN A 159 -17.78 1.88 16.29
N ASN A 160 -18.24 1.96 15.04
CA ASN A 160 -19.34 2.83 14.61
C ASN A 160 -20.64 2.07 14.33
N MET A 161 -20.71 0.79 14.70
CA MET A 161 -21.93 -0.02 14.59
C MET A 161 -22.50 -0.15 16.00
N PRO A 162 -23.65 0.49 16.32
CA PRO A 162 -24.39 0.16 17.53
C PRO A 162 -24.75 -1.32 17.42
N ASP A 163 -24.46 -2.10 18.46
CA ASP A 163 -24.94 -3.46 18.60
C ASP A 163 -26.48 -3.44 18.51
N SER A 164 -27.02 -3.74 17.33
CA SER A 164 -28.45 -3.90 17.12
C SER A 164 -28.92 -5.33 17.43
N ASP A 165 -28.22 -6.03 18.32
CA ASP A 165 -28.58 -7.37 18.79
C ASP A 165 -28.39 -7.45 20.31
N SER A 166 -29.06 -6.57 21.05
CA SER A 166 -29.49 -6.89 22.41
C SER A 166 -30.94 -7.37 22.35
N PRO A 167 -31.25 -8.64 22.64
CA PRO A 167 -32.62 -9.01 22.97
C PRO A 167 -32.93 -8.31 24.28
N SER A 168 -33.70 -7.22 24.20
CA SER A 168 -34.27 -6.53 25.34
C SER A 168 -35.02 -7.53 26.20
N GLY A 169 -34.45 -7.88 27.35
CA GLY A 169 -35.23 -8.47 28.42
C GLY A 169 -36.25 -7.47 28.92
N HIS A 170 -37.50 -7.91 29.09
CA HIS A 170 -38.38 -7.61 30.23
C HIS A 170 -39.79 -8.17 30.01
N PRO A 171 -40.63 -8.28 31.05
CA PRO A 171 -40.41 -8.91 32.34
C PRO A 171 -41.53 -9.93 32.66
N SER A 172 -41.29 -10.78 33.65
CA SER A 172 -42.23 -11.74 34.23
C SER A 172 -43.52 -11.10 34.75
N ARG A 173 -44.70 -11.68 34.46
CA ARG A 173 -45.91 -11.59 35.31
C ARG A 173 -46.92 -12.73 35.08
N PHE A 174 -47.10 -13.52 36.16
CA PHE A 174 -48.31 -14.22 36.66
C PHE A 174 -49.01 -15.26 35.75
N ALA A 175 -48.93 -16.55 36.05
CA ALA A 175 -49.66 -17.31 37.08
C ALA A 175 -51.12 -17.64 36.70
N SER A 176 -51.37 -18.94 36.46
CA SER A 176 -52.42 -19.70 37.15
C SER A 176 -52.28 -21.18 36.84
N PHE A 177 -52.06 -21.95 37.90
CA PHE A 177 -52.41 -23.36 38.00
C PHE A 177 -53.91 -23.55 37.74
N SER A 178 -54.24 -24.57 36.95
CA SER A 178 -55.30 -25.59 37.13
C SER A 178 -55.73 -26.14 35.78
#